data_AF-A0A351GIW2-F1
#
_entry.id   AF-A0A351GIW2-F1
#
_cell.length_a   1.000
_cell.length_b   1.000
_cell.length_c   1.000
_cell.angle_alpha   90.00
_cell.angle_beta   90.00
_cell.angle_gamma   90.00
#
_symmetry.space_group_name_H-M   'P 1'
#
loop_
_entity.id
_entity.type
_entity.pdbx_description
1 polymer ?
#
loop_
_entity_poly.entity_id
_entity_poly.type
_entity_poly.pdbx_seq_one_letter_code
_entity_poly.pdbx_strand_id
1 'polypeptide(L)'
;MDMSITLLAVIVVAVVLLKFAKQIVSKLLVVLLISALIVGYMYKNSLGPFKKNLADMNHLKEKYCLDDKDTDICECILKPAQEDMLNRFKPAEIDSLKMEKIKAAYILQKSLTATKEQALTCLATKGSTEKYKEFLQDFVPIESSYFDMFGQKARDLGDMLKEEVANFQEDKEEIDSKY
;
A
#
# COMPACT_ATOMS: atom_id res chain seq x y z
N MET A 1 -60.09 -27.07 14.16
CA MET A 1 -60.01 -25.58 14.14
C MET A 1 -58.66 -25.08 14.65
N ASP A 2 -58.03 -25.77 15.61
CA ASP A 2 -56.77 -25.31 16.23
C ASP A 2 -55.56 -25.32 15.29
N MET A 3 -55.47 -26.29 14.37
CA MET A 3 -54.36 -26.43 13.42
C MET A 3 -54.29 -25.27 12.41
N SER A 4 -55.45 -24.70 12.04
CA SER A 4 -55.54 -23.55 11.14
C SER A 4 -55.13 -22.25 11.83
N ILE A 5 -55.42 -22.13 13.13
CA ILE A 5 -55.07 -20.96 13.95
C ILE A 5 -53.57 -20.94 14.27
N THR A 6 -52.98 -22.10 14.59
CA THR A 6 -51.53 -22.21 14.79
C THR A 6 -50.75 -21.90 13.52
N LEU A 7 -51.22 -22.35 12.35
CA LEU A 7 -50.58 -22.03 11.07
C LEU A 7 -50.60 -20.52 10.77
N LEU A 8 -51.74 -19.86 11.01
CA LEU A 8 -51.88 -18.40 10.88
C LEU A 8 -50.95 -17.65 11.83
N ALA A 9 -50.84 -18.09 13.08
CA ALA A 9 -49.96 -17.47 14.07
C ALA A 9 -48.49 -17.58 13.66
N VAL A 10 -48.04 -18.73 13.15
CA VAL A 10 -46.67 -18.94 12.67
C VAL A 10 -46.35 -18.03 11.47
N ILE A 11 -47.30 -17.89 10.53
CA ILE A 11 -47.14 -17.00 9.37
C ILE A 11 -47.00 -15.54 9.82
N VAL A 12 -47.83 -15.09 10.76
CA VAL A 12 -47.75 -13.72 11.30
C VAL A 12 -46.41 -13.48 12.00
N VAL A 13 -45.94 -14.41 12.82
CA VAL A 13 -44.63 -14.30 13.49
C VAL A 13 -43.48 -14.27 12.48
N ALA A 14 -43.52 -15.12 11.45
CA ALA A 14 -42.50 -15.13 10.40
C ALA A 14 -42.45 -13.81 9.60
N VAL A 15 -43.61 -13.22 9.29
CA VAL A 15 -43.69 -11.91 8.61
C VAL A 15 -43.13 -10.79 9.47
N VAL A 16 -43.41 -10.80 10.79
CA VAL A 16 -42.86 -9.82 11.72
C VAL A 16 -41.33 -9.94 11.79
N LEU A 17 -40.79 -11.15 11.93
CA LEU A 17 -39.34 -11.39 11.94
C LEU A 17 -38.65 -10.93 10.65
N LEU A 18 -39.23 -11.22 9.48
CA LEU A 18 -38.71 -10.76 8.19
C LEU A 18 -38.70 -9.22 8.07
N LYS A 19 -39.73 -8.55 8.62
CA LYS A 19 -39.82 -7.09 8.60
C LYS A 19 -38.72 -6.45 9.46
N PHE A 20 -38.45 -7.02 10.63
CA PHE A 20 -37.34 -6.59 11.50
C PHE A 20 -35.97 -6.89 10.89
N ALA A 21 -35.78 -8.08 10.32
CA ALA A 21 -34.53 -8.44 9.64
C ALA A 21 -34.21 -7.49 8.49
N LYS A 22 -35.20 -7.14 7.65
CA LYS A 22 -35.02 -6.17 6.56
C LYS A 22 -34.60 -4.78 7.07
N GLN A 23 -35.15 -4.34 8.19
CA GLN A 23 -34.82 -3.05 8.78
C GLN A 23 -33.39 -3.02 9.36
N ILE A 24 -32.95 -4.13 9.99
CA ILE A 24 -31.58 -4.26 10.49
C ILE A 24 -30.59 -4.33 9.32
N VAL A 25 -30.83 -5.22 8.35
CA VAL A 25 -29.96 -5.39 7.16
C VAL A 25 -29.85 -4.10 6.37
N SER A 26 -30.94 -3.36 6.20
CA SER A 26 -30.91 -2.05 5.53
C SER A 26 -30.03 -1.03 6.26
N LYS A 27 -30.12 -0.94 7.58
CA LYS A 27 -29.25 -0.05 8.37
C LYS A 27 -27.78 -0.49 8.29
N LEU A 28 -27.53 -1.79 8.32
CA LEU A 28 -26.18 -2.37 8.23
C LEU A 28 -25.54 -2.10 6.87
N LEU A 29 -26.30 -2.22 5.77
CA LEU A 29 -25.85 -1.84 4.43
C LEU A 29 -25.53 -0.34 4.32
N VAL A 30 -26.33 0.53 4.93
CA VAL A 30 -26.07 1.98 4.95
C VAL A 30 -24.79 2.29 5.73
N VAL A 31 -24.59 1.67 6.91
CA VAL A 31 -23.36 1.82 7.68
C VAL A 31 -22.15 1.31 6.89
N LEU A 32 -22.27 0.16 6.23
CA LEU A 32 -21.22 -0.38 5.37
C LEU A 32 -20.89 0.58 4.22
N LEU A 33 -21.89 1.10 3.51
CA LEU A 33 -21.69 2.08 2.44
C LEU A 33 -21.01 3.35 2.93
N ILE A 34 -21.44 3.89 4.07
CA ILE A 34 -20.81 5.09 4.67
C ILE A 34 -19.38 4.78 5.07
N SER A 35 -19.12 3.61 5.68
CA SER A 35 -17.76 3.21 6.06
C SER A 35 -16.85 3.04 4.83
N ALA A 36 -17.36 2.44 3.74
CA ALA A 36 -16.63 2.29 2.48
C ALA A 36 -16.34 3.66 1.84
N LEU A 37 -17.30 4.59 1.88
CA LEU A 37 -17.09 5.97 1.41
C LEU A 37 -16.04 6.71 2.23
N ILE A 38 -16.06 6.58 3.56
CA ILE A 38 -15.07 7.18 4.45
C ILE A 38 -13.68 6.60 4.17
N VAL A 39 -13.57 5.26 4.08
CA VAL A 39 -12.31 4.57 3.76
C VAL A 39 -11.80 4.97 2.38
N GLY A 40 -12.68 5.03 1.38
CA GLY A 40 -12.33 5.47 0.02
C GLY A 40 -11.88 6.94 -0.03
N TYR A 41 -12.55 7.82 0.72
CA TYR A 41 -12.14 9.22 0.86
C TYR A 41 -10.79 9.34 1.56
N MET A 42 -10.57 8.57 2.63
CA MET A 42 -9.30 8.53 3.34
C MET A 42 -8.17 7.97 2.45
N TYR A 43 -8.46 6.98 1.62
CA TYR A 43 -7.51 6.45 0.64
C TYR A 43 -7.13 7.51 -0.40
N LYS A 44 -8.13 8.15 -1.04
CA LYS A 44 -7.93 9.14 -2.09
C LYS A 44 -7.15 10.36 -1.62
N ASN A 45 -7.38 10.81 -0.39
CA ASN A 45 -6.70 11.97 0.18
C ASN A 45 -5.48 11.60 1.04
N SER A 46 -5.06 10.32 1.03
CA SER A 46 -3.96 9.83 1.85
C SER A 46 -4.11 10.28 3.31
N LEU A 47 -5.22 9.94 3.97
CA LEU A 47 -5.54 10.25 5.37
C LEU A 47 -5.57 8.96 6.22
N GLY A 48 -5.22 9.08 7.50
CA GLY A 48 -5.24 7.95 8.45
C GLY A 48 -4.26 6.82 8.08
N PRO A 49 -4.63 5.53 8.12
CA PRO A 49 -3.72 4.41 7.83
C PRO A 49 -3.22 4.39 6.38
N PHE A 50 -3.83 5.15 5.48
CA PHE A 50 -3.43 5.28 4.07
C PHE A 50 -2.52 6.49 3.79
N LYS A 51 -2.14 7.26 4.83
CA LYS A 51 -1.21 8.41 4.73
C LYS A 51 0.16 8.05 4.17
N LYS A 52 0.59 6.81 4.40
CA LYS A 52 1.99 6.45 4.25
C LYS A 52 2.17 5.64 2.98
N ASN A 53 2.53 6.32 1.89
CA ASN A 53 3.20 5.64 0.80
C ASN A 53 4.63 5.38 1.30
N LEU A 54 4.85 4.22 1.92
CA LEU A 54 6.08 3.93 2.66
C LEU A 54 7.31 3.85 1.72
N ALA A 55 7.08 3.67 0.41
CA ALA A 55 8.08 3.74 -0.64
C ALA A 55 8.19 5.12 -1.31
N ASP A 56 7.45 6.13 -0.86
CA ASP A 56 7.64 7.49 -1.34
C ASP A 56 8.98 8.03 -0.87
N MET A 57 9.85 8.34 -1.82
CA MET A 57 11.17 8.90 -1.57
C MET A 57 11.10 10.18 -0.71
N ASN A 58 10.03 10.97 -0.84
CA ASN A 58 9.85 12.16 -0.01
C ASN A 58 9.66 11.80 1.47
N HIS A 59 8.91 10.74 1.75
CA HIS A 59 8.68 10.28 3.12
C HIS A 59 9.96 9.69 3.74
N LEU A 60 10.71 8.91 2.97
CA LEU A 60 12.00 8.36 3.43
C LEU A 60 13.01 9.48 3.70
N LYS A 61 13.06 10.51 2.85
CA LYS A 61 13.86 11.71 3.09
C LYS A 61 13.40 12.47 4.33
N GLU A 62 12.10 12.64 4.53
CA GLU A 62 11.59 13.31 5.73
C GLU A 62 12.01 12.57 7.00
N LYS A 63 12.05 11.24 6.95
CA LYS A 63 12.43 10.40 8.09
C LYS A 63 13.94 10.44 8.39
N TYR A 64 14.78 10.28 7.36
CA TYR A 64 16.22 10.04 7.55
C TYR A 64 17.11 11.23 7.17
N CYS A 65 16.66 12.11 6.27
CA CYS A 65 17.45 13.22 5.74
C CYS A 65 17.14 14.59 6.36
N LEU A 66 16.00 14.76 7.03
CA LEU A 66 15.69 16.00 7.73
C LEU A 66 16.29 16.02 9.14
N ASP A 67 16.74 17.19 9.57
CA ASP A 67 17.30 17.47 10.89
C ASP A 67 18.49 16.57 11.28
N ASP A 68 19.27 16.11 10.30
CA ASP A 68 20.44 15.22 10.47
C ASP A 68 20.16 13.94 11.28
N LYS A 69 18.90 13.47 11.29
CA LYS A 69 18.46 12.33 12.11
C LYS A 69 19.26 11.06 11.87
N ASP A 70 19.47 10.71 10.59
CA ASP A 70 20.38 9.62 10.24
C ASP A 70 21.08 9.90 8.92
N THR A 71 22.08 10.77 9.01
CA THR A 71 22.89 11.23 7.87
C THR A 71 23.54 10.09 7.11
N ASP A 72 23.89 8.98 7.77
CA ASP A 72 24.48 7.82 7.11
C ASP A 72 23.47 7.08 6.23
N ILE A 73 22.24 6.85 6.71
CA ILE A 73 21.17 6.28 5.89
C ILE A 73 20.83 7.22 4.74
N CYS A 74 20.70 8.51 5.02
CA CYS A 74 20.40 9.50 3.99
C CYS A 74 21.46 9.53 2.89
N GLU A 75 22.74 9.61 3.26
CA GLU A 75 23.84 9.81 2.31
C GLU A 75 24.27 8.53 1.62
N CYS A 76 24.33 7.41 2.35
CA CYS A 76 24.86 6.18 1.80
C CYS A 76 23.77 5.29 1.17
N ILE A 77 22.51 5.41 1.56
CA ILE A 77 21.43 4.55 1.06
C ILE A 77 20.46 5.32 0.17
N LEU A 78 19.82 6.37 0.72
CA LEU A 78 18.73 7.05 0.03
C LEU A 78 19.18 7.93 -1.15
N LYS A 79 20.25 8.70 -0.98
CA LYS A 79 20.79 9.54 -2.07
C LYS A 79 21.21 8.70 -3.29
N PRO A 80 22.04 7.65 -3.15
CA PRO A 80 22.41 6.81 -4.30
C PRO A 80 21.20 6.16 -4.96
N ALA A 81 20.26 5.62 -4.18
CA ALA A 81 19.05 5.02 -4.74
C ALA A 81 18.21 6.05 -5.52
N GLN A 82 18.07 7.27 -5.01
CA GLN A 82 17.36 8.33 -5.71
C GLN A 82 18.08 8.76 -6.99
N GLU A 83 19.41 8.89 -6.96
CA GLU A 83 20.21 9.23 -8.14
C GLU A 83 20.06 8.15 -9.23
N ASP A 84 20.11 6.88 -8.86
CA ASP A 84 19.86 5.76 -9.79
C ASP A 84 18.44 5.84 -10.39
N MET A 85 17.41 6.14 -9.60
CA MET A 85 16.06 6.38 -10.12
C MET A 85 16.02 7.54 -11.12
N LEU A 86 16.62 8.68 -10.79
CA LEU A 86 16.62 9.87 -11.64
C LEU A 86 17.45 9.70 -12.93
N ASN A 87 18.42 8.77 -12.92
CA ASN A 87 19.21 8.43 -14.10
C ASN A 87 18.45 7.50 -15.06
N ARG A 88 17.50 6.70 -14.57
CA ARG A 88 16.76 5.70 -15.36
C ARG A 88 15.37 6.16 -15.78
N PHE A 89 14.77 7.08 -15.04
CA PHE A 89 13.41 7.57 -15.26
C PHE A 89 13.39 9.08 -15.41
N LYS A 90 12.49 9.57 -16.26
CA LYS A 90 12.27 11.01 -16.43
C LYS A 90 11.63 11.60 -15.16
N PRO A 91 11.85 12.89 -14.87
CA PRO A 91 11.22 13.54 -13.72
C PRO A 91 9.69 13.40 -13.69
N ALA A 92 9.03 13.43 -14.86
CA ALA A 92 7.59 13.23 -14.97
C ALA A 92 7.14 11.81 -14.58
N GLU A 93 7.95 10.78 -14.90
CA GLU A 93 7.70 9.39 -14.48
C GLU A 93 7.91 9.23 -12.98
N ILE A 94 8.89 9.92 -12.40
CA ILE A 94 9.11 9.95 -10.96
C ILE A 94 7.97 10.67 -10.23
N ASP A 95 7.42 11.74 -10.80
CA ASP A 95 6.29 12.47 -10.22
C ASP A 95 4.99 11.65 -10.21
N SER A 96 4.76 10.78 -11.21
CA SER A 96 3.57 9.91 -11.24
C SER A 96 3.59 8.84 -10.14
N LEU A 97 4.77 8.48 -9.62
CA LEU A 97 4.93 7.51 -8.51
C LEU A 97 4.24 7.93 -7.22
N LYS A 98 3.89 9.22 -7.06
CA LYS A 98 3.08 9.71 -5.94
C LYS A 98 1.70 9.04 -5.90
N MET A 99 1.15 8.72 -7.08
CA MET A 99 -0.16 8.10 -7.25
C MET A 99 -0.07 6.59 -7.47
N GLU A 100 1.04 6.10 -8.04
CA GLU A 100 1.30 4.68 -8.35
C GLU A 100 2.19 4.04 -7.27
N LYS A 101 1.59 3.70 -6.13
CA LYS A 101 2.29 3.24 -4.90
C LYS A 101 3.02 1.93 -5.10
N ILE A 102 2.38 1.00 -5.80
CA ILE A 102 2.94 -0.31 -6.16
C ILE A 102 4.20 -0.15 -7.02
N LYS A 103 4.11 0.72 -8.03
CA LYS A 103 5.20 1.01 -8.95
C LYS A 103 6.35 1.72 -8.25
N ALA A 104 6.02 2.69 -7.39
CA ALA A 104 6.99 3.39 -6.56
C ALA A 104 7.81 2.43 -5.68
N ALA A 105 7.13 1.49 -5.01
CA ALA A 105 7.79 0.47 -4.19
C ALA A 105 8.72 -0.43 -5.00
N TYR A 106 8.28 -0.87 -6.17
CA TYR A 106 9.08 -1.75 -7.02
C TYR A 106 10.32 -1.04 -7.60
N ILE A 107 10.17 0.18 -8.10
CA ILE A 107 11.30 0.97 -8.63
C ILE A 107 12.31 1.26 -7.51
N LEU A 108 11.83 1.66 -6.34
CA LEU A 108 12.71 1.91 -5.20
C LEU A 108 13.47 0.65 -4.77
N GLN A 109 12.82 -0.51 -4.72
CA GLN A 109 13.48 -1.80 -4.45
C GLN A 109 14.58 -2.11 -5.47
N LYS A 110 14.30 -1.89 -6.77
CA LYS A 110 15.27 -2.08 -7.85
C LYS A 110 16.48 -1.16 -7.70
N SER A 111 16.27 0.13 -7.43
CA SER A 111 17.36 1.09 -7.19
C SER A 111 18.16 0.78 -5.94
N LEU A 112 17.53 0.38 -4.84
CA LEU A 112 18.23 -0.05 -3.62
C LEU A 112 19.08 -1.30 -3.87
N THR A 113 18.62 -2.20 -4.75
CA THR A 113 19.37 -3.38 -5.16
C THR A 113 20.57 -3.01 -6.04
N ALA A 114 20.35 -2.16 -7.04
CA ALA A 114 21.39 -1.69 -7.96
C ALA A 114 22.51 -0.90 -7.24
N THR A 115 22.15 -0.14 -6.21
CA THR A 115 23.08 0.73 -5.46
C THR A 115 23.62 0.08 -4.18
N LYS A 116 23.28 -1.19 -3.92
CA LYS A 116 23.63 -1.89 -2.68
C LYS A 116 25.13 -1.91 -2.38
N GLU A 117 25.96 -2.22 -3.37
CA GLU A 117 27.42 -2.29 -3.16
C GLU A 117 28.00 -0.91 -2.83
N GLN A 118 27.55 0.13 -3.54
CA GLN A 118 27.92 1.52 -3.26
C GLN A 118 27.50 1.92 -1.85
N ALA A 119 26.27 1.58 -1.45
CA ALA A 119 25.74 1.88 -0.13
C ALA A 119 26.53 1.19 0.99
N LEU A 120 26.80 -0.11 0.85
CA LEU A 120 27.60 -0.87 1.82
C LEU A 120 29.03 -0.34 1.91
N THR A 121 29.63 0.05 0.78
CA THR A 121 30.97 0.66 0.76
C THR A 121 30.99 2.00 1.50
N CYS A 122 30.01 2.87 1.25
CA CYS A 122 29.86 4.15 1.94
C CYS A 122 29.63 3.97 3.45
N LEU A 123 28.78 3.03 3.85
CA LEU A 123 28.55 2.75 5.27
C LEU A 123 29.80 2.16 5.93
N ALA A 124 30.57 1.32 5.22
CA ALA A 124 31.81 0.76 5.72
C ALA A 124 32.89 1.82 5.98
N THR A 125 33.02 2.83 5.11
CA THR A 125 33.98 3.93 5.34
C THR A 125 33.59 4.81 6.54
N LYS A 126 32.30 4.83 6.89
CA LYS A 126 31.78 5.53 8.07
C LYS A 126 31.70 4.69 9.34
N GLY A 127 31.93 3.38 9.24
CA GLY A 127 31.82 2.45 10.37
C GLY A 127 30.39 2.11 10.77
N SER A 128 29.40 2.35 9.90
CA SER A 128 27.96 2.23 10.18
C SER A 128 27.26 1.15 9.34
N THR A 129 27.93 0.02 9.09
CA THR A 129 27.42 -1.04 8.18
C THR A 129 26.10 -1.68 8.63
N GLU A 130 25.84 -1.70 9.93
CA GLU A 130 24.61 -2.17 10.55
C GLU A 130 23.37 -1.37 10.13
N LYS A 131 23.53 -0.08 9.82
CA LYS A 131 22.42 0.80 9.40
C LYS A 131 21.76 0.36 8.11
N TYR A 132 22.46 -0.38 7.25
CA TYR A 132 21.84 -0.97 6.06
C TYR A 132 20.76 -2.00 6.45
N LYS A 133 21.02 -2.80 7.49
CA LYS A 133 20.07 -3.77 8.01
C LYS A 133 18.91 -3.08 8.73
N GLU A 134 19.19 -2.04 9.50
CA GLU A 134 18.15 -1.23 10.18
C GLU A 134 17.21 -0.59 9.16
N PHE A 135 17.77 0.03 8.12
CA PHE A 135 16.99 0.56 7.01
C PHE A 135 16.11 -0.51 6.35
N LEU A 136 16.68 -1.69 6.07
CA LEU A 136 15.92 -2.79 5.49
C LEU A 136 14.83 -3.32 6.43
N GLN A 137 15.02 -3.33 7.75
CA GLN A 137 13.95 -3.75 8.68
C GLN A 137 12.76 -2.81 8.66
N ASP A 138 13.00 -1.52 8.42
CA ASP A 138 11.93 -0.54 8.21
C ASP A 138 11.31 -0.64 6.81
N PHE A 139 12.03 -1.22 5.84
CA PHE A 139 11.61 -1.40 4.45
C PHE A 139 10.94 -2.75 4.15
N VAL A 140 11.34 -3.84 4.80
CA VAL A 140 10.85 -5.22 4.56
C VAL A 140 9.34 -5.39 4.82
N PRO A 141 8.72 -4.75 5.84
CA PRO A 141 7.26 -4.77 6.00
C PRO A 141 6.51 -4.16 4.81
N ILE A 142 7.17 -3.21 4.12
CA ILE A 142 6.68 -2.58 2.89
C ILE A 142 6.73 -3.63 1.77
N GLU A 143 7.89 -4.25 1.59
CA GLU A 143 8.12 -5.29 0.58
C GLU A 143 7.10 -6.44 0.70
N SER A 144 6.96 -7.07 1.87
CA SER A 144 6.02 -8.19 2.04
C SER A 144 4.56 -7.79 1.79
N SER A 145 4.16 -6.58 2.19
CA SER A 145 2.81 -6.04 1.96
C SER A 145 2.49 -5.90 0.47
N TYR A 146 3.43 -5.35 -0.31
CA TYR A 146 3.23 -5.17 -1.75
C TYR A 146 3.38 -6.49 -2.51
N PHE A 147 4.34 -7.35 -2.15
CA PHE A 147 4.52 -8.67 -2.76
C PHE A 147 3.34 -9.62 -2.52
N ASP A 148 2.71 -9.57 -1.34
CA ASP A 148 1.49 -10.32 -1.07
C ASP A 148 0.29 -9.84 -1.92
N MET A 149 0.27 -8.56 -2.34
CA MET A 149 -0.74 -8.02 -3.26
C MET A 149 -0.54 -8.49 -4.71
N PHE A 150 0.69 -8.84 -5.11
CA PHE A 150 0.99 -9.42 -6.44
C PHE A 150 0.76 -10.93 -6.51
N GLY A 151 0.62 -11.60 -5.36
CA GLY A 151 0.35 -13.04 -5.26
C GLY A 151 -1.15 -13.42 -5.28
N GLN A 152 -1.44 -14.71 -5.02
CA GLN A 152 -2.78 -15.35 -5.08
C GLN A 152 -3.92 -14.62 -4.32
N LYS A 153 -3.61 -13.62 -3.49
CA LYS A 153 -4.54 -12.80 -2.70
C LYS A 153 -5.17 -11.63 -3.47
N ALA A 154 -4.78 -11.37 -4.72
CA ALA A 154 -5.35 -10.28 -5.52
C ALA A 154 -6.88 -10.37 -5.72
N ARG A 155 -7.48 -11.57 -5.56
CA ARG A 155 -8.92 -11.79 -5.74
C ARG A 155 -9.78 -10.99 -4.74
N ASP A 156 -9.27 -10.76 -3.53
CA ASP A 156 -9.99 -10.10 -2.43
C ASP A 156 -9.74 -8.58 -2.37
N LEU A 157 -8.95 -8.03 -3.30
CA LEU A 157 -8.67 -6.59 -3.37
C LEU A 157 -9.86 -5.82 -3.99
N GLY A 158 -10.03 -4.56 -3.56
CA GLY A 158 -11.01 -3.65 -4.15
C GLY A 158 -10.64 -3.25 -5.58
N ASP A 159 -11.63 -2.86 -6.38
CA ASP A 159 -11.47 -2.66 -7.84
C ASP A 159 -10.35 -1.69 -8.23
N MET A 160 -10.16 -0.61 -7.47
CA MET A 160 -9.06 0.36 -7.70
C MET A 160 -7.67 -0.23 -7.46
N LEU A 161 -7.51 -1.11 -6.47
CA LEU A 161 -6.24 -1.79 -6.21
C LEU A 161 -5.97 -2.88 -7.25
N LYS A 162 -7.02 -3.55 -7.74
CA LYS A 162 -6.90 -4.49 -8.86
C LYS A 162 -6.45 -3.80 -10.13
N GLU A 163 -6.95 -2.60 -10.40
CA GLU A 163 -6.52 -1.77 -11.53
C GLU A 163 -5.05 -1.35 -11.39
N GLU A 164 -4.61 -0.88 -10.22
CA GLU A 164 -3.20 -0.54 -9.99
C GLU A 164 -2.27 -1.76 -10.12
N VAL A 165 -2.70 -2.94 -9.66
CA VAL A 165 -1.96 -4.20 -9.84
C VAL A 165 -1.90 -4.60 -11.32
N ALA A 166 -3.00 -4.48 -12.06
CA ALA A 166 -3.05 -4.83 -13.49
C ALA A 166 -2.15 -3.90 -14.31
N ASN A 167 -2.27 -2.58 -14.11
CA ASN A 167 -1.42 -1.59 -14.76
C ASN A 167 0.06 -1.83 -14.43
N PHE A 168 0.37 -2.19 -13.18
CA PHE A 168 1.73 -2.52 -12.80
C PHE A 168 2.27 -3.80 -13.46
N GLN A 169 1.43 -4.82 -13.69
CA GLN A 169 1.88 -6.02 -14.40
C GLN A 169 2.34 -5.70 -15.82
N GLU A 170 1.68 -4.75 -16.49
CA GLU A 170 2.09 -4.24 -17.80
C GLU A 170 3.38 -3.39 -17.68
N ASP A 171 3.46 -2.51 -16.68
CA ASP A 171 4.63 -1.64 -16.46
C ASP A 171 5.88 -2.41 -16.01
N LYS A 172 5.72 -3.61 -15.43
CA LYS A 172 6.82 -4.38 -14.83
C LYS A 172 7.91 -4.69 -15.85
N GLU A 173 7.54 -5.12 -17.06
CA GLU A 173 8.51 -5.43 -18.10
C GLU A 173 9.27 -4.19 -18.55
N GLU A 174 8.58 -3.05 -18.65
CA GLU A 174 9.21 -1.77 -18.97
C GLU A 174 10.22 -1.36 -17.87
N ILE A 175 9.82 -1.48 -16.60
CA ILE A 175 10.70 -1.17 -15.47
C ILE A 175 11.91 -2.10 -15.47
N ASP A 176 11.69 -3.41 -15.64
CA ASP A 176 12.77 -4.40 -15.67
C ASP A 176 13.75 -4.13 -16.82
N SER A 177 13.29 -3.62 -17.97
CA SER A 177 14.18 -3.25 -19.09
C SER A 177 15.07 -2.04 -18.81
N LYS A 178 14.67 -1.17 -17.87
CA LYS A 178 15.45 0.01 -17.45
C LYS A 178 16.52 -0.34 -16.40
N TYR A 179 16.50 -1.55 -15.82
CA TYR A 179 17.43 -1.99 -14.77
C TYR A 179 18.51 -2.95 -15.28
#